data_AF-A0A379EEX3-F1
#
_entry.id   AF-A0A379EEX3-F1
#
_cell.length_a   1.000
_cell.length_b   1.000
_cell.length_c   1.000
_cell.angle_alpha   90.00
_cell.angle_beta   90.00
_cell.angle_gamma   90.00
#
_symmetry.space_group_name_H-M   'P 1'
#
loop_
_entity.id
_entity.type
_entity.pdbx_description
1 polymer ?
#
loop_
_entity_poly.entity_id
_entity_poly.type
_entity_poly.pdbx_seq_one_letter_code
_entity_poly.pdbx_strand_id
1 'polypeptide(L)'
;MKMFLKIVLLLIFIIVPFGTFLIESFREIPEDVSYKSLEHHGDFNFLYDLTYSDIKGDRKSEQEIFSNVYKLIDEAENFLLLDFFLFNDDYDKDKYDMPSLSNELTETLLKKKAKNPNLPIVLITDPINTFLVDICRRTSES
;
A
#
# COMPACT_ATOMS: atom_id res chain seq x y z
N MET A 1 30.44 35.71 -24.62
CA MET A 1 30.28 34.23 -24.61
C MET A 1 29.70 33.68 -23.29
N LYS A 2 30.32 33.91 -22.13
CA LYS A 2 29.80 33.42 -20.83
C LYS A 2 28.40 33.96 -20.44
N MET A 3 28.13 35.24 -20.70
CA MET A 3 26.82 35.86 -20.42
C MET A 3 25.70 35.30 -21.30
N PHE A 4 26.00 35.09 -22.60
CA PHE A 4 25.09 34.44 -23.54
C PHE A 4 24.77 33.00 -23.11
N LEU A 5 25.78 32.22 -22.73
CA LEU A 5 25.59 30.85 -22.25
C LEU A 5 24.70 30.79 -21.00
N LYS A 6 24.86 31.73 -20.05
CA LYS A 6 24.00 31.81 -18.85
C LYS A 6 22.55 32.12 -19.18
N ILE A 7 22.31 33.03 -20.14
CA ILE A 7 20.96 33.37 -20.60
C ILE A 7 20.31 32.14 -21.26
N VAL A 8 21.06 31.43 -22.11
CA VAL A 8 20.57 30.19 -22.73
C VAL A 8 20.23 29.12 -21.68
N LEU A 9 21.08 28.90 -20.68
CA LEU A 9 20.80 27.95 -19.61
C LEU A 9 19.58 28.35 -18.77
N LEU A 10 19.41 29.64 -18.47
CA LEU A 10 18.26 30.16 -17.73
C LEU A 10 16.96 30.03 -18.53
N LEU A 11 17.00 30.26 -19.83
CA LEU A 11 15.85 30.03 -20.71
C LEU A 11 15.47 28.56 -20.77
N ILE A 12 16.44 27.64 -20.89
CA ILE A 12 16.16 26.20 -20.85
C ILE A 12 15.53 25.80 -19.52
N PHE A 13 16.06 26.31 -18.40
CA PHE A 13 15.55 26.05 -17.06
C PHE A 13 14.11 26.54 -16.85
N ILE A 14 13.67 27.57 -17.58
CA ILE A 14 12.29 28.08 -17.50
C ILE A 14 11.38 27.36 -18.50
N ILE A 15 11.83 27.23 -19.75
CA ILE A 15 11.01 26.73 -20.86
C ILE A 15 10.74 25.23 -20.70
N VAL A 16 11.71 24.43 -20.24
CA VAL A 16 11.53 22.98 -20.13
C VAL A 16 10.46 22.63 -19.07
N PRO A 17 10.54 23.10 -17.81
CA PRO A 17 9.51 22.80 -16.82
C PRO A 17 8.15 23.39 -17.16
N PHE A 18 8.12 24.59 -17.74
CA PHE A 18 6.87 25.21 -18.16
C PHE A 18 6.22 24.45 -19.32
N GLY A 19 7.02 23.99 -20.29
CA GLY A 19 6.57 23.16 -21.39
C GLY A 19 6.00 21.82 -20.89
N THR A 20 6.71 21.13 -19.99
CA THR A 20 6.21 19.89 -19.39
C THR A 20 4.93 20.12 -18.58
N PHE A 21 4.85 21.22 -17.84
CA PHE A 21 3.64 21.59 -17.09
C PHE A 21 2.44 21.77 -18.02
N LEU A 22 2.60 22.49 -19.13
CA LEU A 22 1.53 22.66 -20.11
C LEU A 22 1.12 21.33 -20.74
N ILE A 23 2.09 20.49 -21.15
CA ILE A 23 1.81 19.18 -21.76
C ILE A 23 1.01 18.29 -20.79
N GLU A 24 1.43 18.17 -19.53
CA GLU A 24 0.74 17.33 -18.56
C GLU A 24 -0.62 17.91 -18.12
N SER A 25 -0.75 19.25 -18.05
CA SER A 25 -2.02 19.90 -17.67
C SER A 25 -3.11 19.73 -18.73
N PHE A 26 -2.74 19.60 -20.00
CA PHE A 26 -3.68 19.36 -21.10
C PHE A 26 -3.75 17.89 -21.51
N ARG A 27 -3.08 16.98 -20.79
CA ARG A 27 -3.17 15.56 -21.05
C ARG A 27 -4.58 15.08 -20.72
N GLU A 28 -5.24 14.51 -21.70
CA GLU A 28 -6.55 13.91 -21.50
C GLU A 28 -6.42 12.73 -20.51
N ILE A 29 -7.35 12.67 -19.56
CA ILE A 29 -7.43 11.54 -18.65
C ILE A 29 -7.79 10.32 -19.49
N PRO A 30 -7.10 9.18 -19.36
CA PRO A 30 -7.45 7.98 -20.10
C PRO A 30 -8.93 7.63 -19.90
N GLU A 31 -9.56 7.14 -20.97
CA GLU A 31 -10.90 6.58 -20.89
C GLU A 31 -10.91 5.48 -19.81
N ASP A 32 -12.02 5.37 -19.07
CA ASP A 32 -12.25 4.41 -17.97
C ASP A 32 -11.57 4.65 -16.60
N VAL A 33 -10.83 5.76 -16.40
CA VAL A 33 -10.32 6.10 -15.05
C VAL A 33 -11.44 6.67 -14.16
N SER A 34 -12.41 7.36 -14.76
CA SER A 34 -13.60 7.89 -14.06
C SER A 34 -14.80 6.98 -14.28
N TYR A 35 -14.79 5.83 -13.61
CA TYR A 35 -15.88 4.87 -13.67
C TYR A 35 -16.88 5.12 -12.54
N LYS A 36 -18.13 5.41 -12.88
CA LYS A 36 -19.25 5.43 -11.92
C LYS A 36 -19.97 4.08 -11.99
N SER A 37 -19.82 3.26 -10.95
CA SER A 37 -20.57 2.02 -10.84
C SER A 37 -22.06 2.29 -10.63
N LEU A 38 -22.88 1.27 -10.89
CA LEU A 38 -24.26 1.25 -10.42
C LEU A 38 -24.29 1.24 -8.88
N GLU A 39 -25.40 1.68 -8.31
CA GLU A 39 -25.64 1.55 -6.88
C GLU A 39 -25.96 0.08 -6.55
N HIS A 40 -25.24 -0.47 -5.58
CA HIS A 40 -25.43 -1.84 -5.11
C HIS A 40 -25.91 -1.81 -3.66
N HIS A 41 -27.05 -2.44 -3.39
CA HIS A 41 -27.52 -2.68 -2.03
C HIS A 41 -26.90 -3.97 -1.50
N GLY A 42 -26.43 -3.94 -0.26
CA GLY A 42 -25.83 -5.09 0.41
C GLY A 42 -25.70 -4.84 1.91
N ASP A 43 -25.33 -5.90 2.63
CA ASP A 43 -24.96 -5.81 4.04
C ASP A 43 -23.48 -5.43 4.12
N PHE A 44 -23.19 -4.30 4.76
CA PHE A 44 -21.84 -3.78 4.91
C PHE A 44 -21.51 -3.61 6.39
N ASN A 45 -20.33 -4.07 6.78
CA ASN A 45 -19.74 -3.77 8.07
C ASN A 45 -18.66 -2.71 7.86
N PHE A 46 -18.81 -1.56 8.53
CA PHE A 46 -17.80 -0.51 8.50
C PHE A 46 -16.70 -0.86 9.51
N LEU A 47 -15.47 -1.01 9.02
CA LEU A 47 -14.29 -1.28 9.84
C LEU A 47 -13.44 -0.01 9.95
N TYR A 48 -12.97 0.30 11.15
CA TYR A 48 -12.09 1.43 11.38
C TYR A 48 -11.08 1.14 12.50
N ASP A 49 -9.88 1.68 12.34
CA ASP A 49 -8.92 1.74 13.45
C ASP A 49 -8.89 3.17 13.98
N LEU A 50 -8.83 3.33 15.31
CA LEU A 50 -8.85 4.63 15.98
C LEU A 50 -7.67 4.77 16.92
N THR A 51 -6.84 5.79 16.71
CA THR A 51 -5.72 6.12 17.61
C THR A 51 -5.80 7.59 18.02
N TYR A 52 -5.76 7.85 19.33
CA TYR A 52 -5.87 9.21 19.89
C TYR A 52 -5.13 9.33 21.22
N SER A 53 -4.87 10.54 21.68
CA SER A 53 -4.41 10.80 23.05
C SER A 53 -5.60 11.16 23.93
N ASP A 54 -5.72 10.55 25.09
CA ASP A 54 -6.76 10.90 26.05
C ASP A 54 -6.46 12.23 26.78
N ILE A 55 -7.38 12.65 27.65
CA ILE A 55 -7.23 13.89 28.46
C ILE A 55 -6.01 13.89 29.38
N LYS A 56 -5.41 12.74 29.68
CA LYS A 56 -4.20 12.60 30.49
C LYS A 56 -2.93 12.57 29.65
N GLY A 57 -3.08 12.54 28.32
CA GLY A 57 -1.98 12.42 27.36
C GLY A 57 -1.62 10.97 27.02
N ASP A 58 -2.34 9.98 27.56
CA ASP A 58 -2.07 8.58 27.28
C ASP A 58 -2.58 8.22 25.88
N ARG A 59 -1.75 7.52 25.09
CA ARG A 59 -2.15 7.03 23.77
C ARG A 59 -3.16 5.88 23.93
N LYS A 60 -4.30 5.99 23.26
CA LYS A 60 -5.32 4.95 23.08
C LYS A 60 -5.32 4.49 21.63
N SER A 61 -5.52 3.20 21.43
CA SER A 61 -5.56 2.57 20.11
C SER A 61 -6.60 1.46 20.10
N GLU A 62 -7.52 1.53 19.15
CA GLU A 62 -8.52 0.52 18.79
C GLU A 62 -8.14 0.01 17.39
N GLN A 63 -7.99 -1.30 17.26
CA GLN A 63 -7.48 -1.96 16.05
C GLN A 63 -8.35 -3.18 15.73
N GLU A 64 -9.04 -3.16 14.60
CA GLU A 64 -9.93 -4.24 14.17
C GLU A 64 -9.76 -4.63 12.69
N ILE A 65 -9.18 -3.76 11.85
CA ILE A 65 -9.05 -4.02 10.41
C ILE A 65 -8.25 -5.31 10.18
N PHE A 66 -7.05 -5.41 10.75
CA PHE A 66 -6.19 -6.58 10.55
C PHE A 66 -6.73 -7.86 11.19
N SER A 67 -7.46 -7.76 12.30
CA SER A 67 -8.16 -8.90 12.89
C SER A 67 -9.18 -9.49 11.90
N ASN A 68 -9.94 -8.63 11.23
CA ASN A 68 -10.88 -9.04 10.18
C ASN A 68 -10.16 -9.59 8.94
N VAL A 69 -9.03 -8.99 8.53
CA VAL A 69 -8.19 -9.52 7.44
C VAL A 69 -7.75 -10.95 7.75
N TYR A 70 -7.23 -11.23 8.94
CA TYR A 70 -6.79 -12.57 9.32
C TYR A 70 -7.95 -13.58 9.33
N LYS A 71 -9.13 -13.16 9.79
CA LYS A 71 -10.35 -13.96 9.73
C LYS A 71 -10.73 -14.31 8.30
N LEU A 72 -10.74 -13.32 7.39
CA LEU A 72 -11.03 -13.55 5.97
C LEU A 72 -10.03 -14.51 5.32
N ILE A 73 -8.75 -14.44 5.69
CA ILE A 73 -7.73 -15.38 5.21
C ILE A 73 -8.01 -16.80 5.73
N ASP A 74 -8.36 -16.96 7.01
CA ASP A 74 -8.66 -18.27 7.58
C ASP A 74 -9.94 -18.87 6.97
N GLU A 75 -10.95 -18.06 6.66
CA GLU A 75 -12.23 -18.48 6.06
C GLU A 75 -12.15 -18.72 4.53
N ALA A 76 -11.11 -18.24 3.83
CA ALA A 76 -11.02 -18.37 2.37
C ALA A 76 -10.85 -19.83 1.91
N GLU A 77 -11.76 -20.37 1.10
CA GLU A 77 -11.71 -21.79 0.68
C GLU A 77 -11.23 -22.02 -0.75
N ASN A 78 -11.55 -21.11 -1.68
CA ASN A 78 -11.41 -21.35 -3.13
C ASN A 78 -10.32 -20.51 -3.79
N PHE A 79 -10.18 -19.25 -3.38
CA PHE A 79 -9.22 -18.30 -3.93
C PHE A 79 -8.98 -17.17 -2.93
N LEU A 80 -7.76 -16.64 -2.90
CA LEU A 80 -7.40 -15.50 -2.06
C LEU A 80 -6.59 -14.48 -2.87
N LEU A 81 -7.14 -13.27 -3.03
CA LEU A 81 -6.45 -12.12 -3.60
C LEU A 81 -6.29 -11.06 -2.51
N LEU A 82 -5.05 -10.61 -2.32
CA LEU A 82 -4.72 -9.52 -1.41
C LEU A 82 -4.03 -8.42 -2.20
N ASP A 83 -4.40 -7.18 -1.96
CA ASP A 83 -3.75 -6.00 -2.55
C ASP A 83 -3.36 -5.06 -1.42
N PHE A 84 -2.05 -4.92 -1.19
CA PHE A 84 -1.49 -4.09 -0.14
C PHE A 84 -0.42 -3.17 -0.71
N PHE A 85 -0.73 -1.87 -0.66
CA PHE A 85 0.22 -0.80 -1.00
C PHE A 85 1.48 -0.87 -0.12
N LEU A 86 1.29 -0.85 1.20
CA LEU A 86 2.38 -0.92 2.17
C LEU A 86 2.39 -2.31 2.82
N PHE A 87 3.47 -3.05 2.61
CA PHE A 87 3.64 -4.39 3.15
C PHE A 87 5.06 -4.55 3.67
N ASN A 88 5.44 -3.80 4.71
CA ASN A 88 6.76 -3.85 5.34
C ASN A 88 6.69 -3.56 6.85
N ASP A 89 7.83 -3.57 7.53
CA ASP A 89 7.96 -3.36 8.98
C ASP A 89 8.89 -2.16 9.29
N ASP A 90 8.93 -1.18 8.37
CA ASP A 90 9.80 -0.01 8.47
C ASP A 90 9.11 1.15 9.20
N TYR A 91 9.64 1.48 10.37
CA TYR A 91 9.25 2.64 11.18
C TYR A 91 10.34 2.93 12.22
N ASP A 92 10.24 4.10 12.88
CA ASP A 92 11.13 4.47 13.99
C ASP A 92 10.78 3.63 15.24
N LYS A 93 11.45 2.46 15.35
CA LYS A 93 11.28 1.47 16.41
C LYS A 93 11.74 1.95 17.79
N ASP A 94 12.60 2.96 17.85
CA ASP A 94 13.04 3.55 19.12
C ASP A 94 11.97 4.48 19.70
N LYS A 95 11.14 5.07 18.83
CA LYS A 95 10.15 6.07 19.20
C LYS A 95 8.73 5.54 19.28
N TYR A 96 8.39 4.54 18.47
CA TYR A 96 7.03 4.02 18.37
C TYR A 96 7.03 2.51 18.62
N ASP A 97 5.99 2.04 19.29
CA ASP A 97 5.66 0.62 19.39
C ASP A 97 4.45 0.38 18.48
N MET A 98 4.68 -0.26 17.33
CA MET A 98 3.66 -0.55 16.33
C MET A 98 3.54 -2.06 16.13
N PRO A 99 2.33 -2.58 15.86
CA PRO A 99 2.15 -4.01 15.60
C PRO A 99 2.92 -4.45 14.34
N SER A 100 3.45 -5.67 14.35
CA SER A 100 4.24 -6.21 13.23
C SER A 100 3.35 -6.85 12.16
N LEU A 101 2.49 -6.02 11.57
CA LEU A 101 1.39 -6.44 10.69
C LEU A 101 1.85 -7.22 9.46
N SER A 102 2.96 -6.82 8.83
CA SER A 102 3.51 -7.50 7.65
C SER A 102 4.02 -8.91 7.98
N ASN A 103 4.68 -9.09 9.13
CA ASN A 103 5.14 -10.39 9.59
C ASN A 103 3.96 -11.29 9.98
N GLU A 104 2.99 -10.78 10.75
CA GLU A 104 1.81 -11.53 11.15
C GLU A 104 0.95 -11.96 9.96
N LEU A 105 0.76 -11.08 8.97
CA LEU A 105 0.07 -11.38 7.73
C LEU A 105 0.82 -12.48 6.95
N THR A 106 2.14 -12.41 6.88
CA THR A 106 2.96 -13.45 6.24
C THR A 106 2.80 -14.80 6.89
N GLU A 107 2.95 -14.87 8.21
CA GLU A 107 2.78 -16.13 8.96
C GLU A 107 1.38 -16.70 8.80
N THR A 108 0.36 -15.83 8.75
CA THR A 108 -1.03 -16.23 8.51
C THR A 108 -1.21 -16.84 7.11
N LEU A 109 -0.66 -16.20 6.07
CA LEU A 109 -0.70 -16.72 4.71
C LEU A 109 0.09 -18.02 4.54
N LEU A 110 1.26 -18.14 5.17
CA LEU A 110 2.05 -19.38 5.18
C LEU A 110 1.30 -20.53 5.85
N LYS A 111 0.68 -20.28 7.00
CA LYS A 111 -0.18 -21.28 7.68
C LYS A 111 -1.37 -21.68 6.81
N LYS A 112 -2.01 -20.72 6.13
CA LYS A 112 -3.13 -21.00 5.22
C LYS A 112 -2.70 -21.86 4.03
N LYS A 113 -1.57 -21.52 3.40
CA LYS A 113 -0.97 -22.30 2.31
C LYS A 113 -0.59 -23.71 2.76
N ALA A 114 -0.04 -23.86 3.96
CA ALA A 114 0.30 -25.17 4.51
C ALA A 114 -0.95 -26.04 4.79
N LYS A 115 -2.03 -25.43 5.30
CA LYS A 115 -3.31 -26.13 5.55
C LYS A 115 -4.04 -26.50 4.24
N ASN A 116 -3.96 -25.65 3.21
CA ASN A 116 -4.60 -25.89 1.92
C ASN A 116 -3.62 -25.60 0.76
N PRO A 117 -2.71 -26.54 0.42
CA PRO A 117 -1.66 -26.32 -0.59
C PRO A 117 -2.18 -26.03 -1.99
N ASN A 118 -3.43 -26.39 -2.29
CA ASN A 118 -4.06 -26.18 -3.59
C ASN A 118 -4.84 -24.86 -3.69
N LEU A 119 -4.99 -24.11 -2.59
CA LEU A 119 -5.63 -22.80 -2.59
C LEU A 119 -4.73 -21.81 -3.36
N PRO A 120 -5.18 -21.22 -4.48
CA PRO A 120 -4.42 -20.17 -5.13
C PRO A 120 -4.46 -18.90 -4.28
N ILE A 121 -3.28 -18.41 -3.92
CA ILE A 121 -3.08 -17.17 -3.16
C ILE A 121 -2.27 -16.21 -4.01
N VAL A 122 -2.82 -15.03 -4.29
CA VAL A 122 -2.18 -13.95 -5.04
C VAL A 122 -2.04 -12.72 -4.15
N LEU A 123 -0.81 -12.23 -3.98
CA LEU A 123 -0.51 -10.98 -3.30
C LEU A 123 -0.04 -9.96 -4.33
N ILE A 124 -0.78 -8.87 -4.46
CA ILE A 124 -0.39 -7.68 -5.23
C ILE A 124 0.20 -6.69 -4.22
N THR A 125 1.42 -6.23 -4.51
CA THR A 125 2.12 -5.25 -3.69
C THR A 125 3.15 -4.50 -4.52
N ASP A 126 3.59 -3.35 -4.02
CA ASP A 126 4.52 -2.49 -4.73
C ASP A 126 5.97 -2.99 -4.64
N PRO A 127 6.78 -2.76 -5.70
CA PRO A 127 8.20 -3.14 -5.71
C PRO A 127 9.00 -2.58 -4.53
N ILE A 128 8.61 -1.41 -3.98
CA ILE A 128 9.26 -0.77 -2.83
C ILE A 128 9.30 -1.69 -1.61
N ASN A 129 8.30 -2.58 -1.45
CA ASN A 129 8.27 -3.53 -0.34
C ASN A 129 9.39 -4.57 -0.47
N THR A 130 9.92 -4.86 -1.66
CA THR A 130 11.04 -5.82 -1.83
C THR A 130 12.36 -5.30 -1.23
N PHE A 131 12.54 -3.98 -1.14
CA PHE A 131 13.77 -3.38 -0.61
C PHE A 131 13.81 -3.40 0.92
N LEU A 132 12.64 -3.47 1.56
CA LEU A 132 12.46 -3.35 3.00
C LEU A 132 12.04 -4.69 3.65
N VAL A 133 11.83 -5.74 2.86
CA VAL A 133 11.12 -6.95 3.30
C VAL A 133 11.70 -8.22 2.68
N ASP A 134 12.17 -9.11 3.54
CA ASP A 134 12.77 -10.40 3.20
C ASP A 134 11.75 -11.51 2.82
N ILE A 135 10.47 -11.16 2.66
CA ILE A 135 9.35 -12.12 2.49
C ILE A 135 9.40 -12.81 1.12
N CYS A 136 9.73 -12.09 0.04
CA CYS A 136 9.86 -12.69 -1.30
C CYS A 136 11.01 -13.71 -1.37
N ARG A 137 12.00 -13.64 -0.48
CA ARG A 137 13.09 -14.61 -0.44
C ARG A 137 12.65 -15.94 0.17
N ARG A 138 11.79 -15.91 1.20
CA ARG A 138 11.29 -17.10 1.91
C ARG A 138 10.36 -17.98 1.09
N THR A 139 9.60 -17.42 0.15
CA THR A 139 8.71 -18.20 -0.73
C THR A 139 9.43 -18.86 -1.90
N SER A 140 10.66 -18.43 -2.22
CA SER A 140 11.49 -19.04 -3.27
C SER A 140 12.25 -20.30 -2.81
N GLU A 141 12.29 -20.55 -1.50
CA GLU A 141 12.97 -21.69 -0.87
C GLU A 141 11.99 -22.81 -0.44
N SER A 142 10.67 -22.68 -0.68
CA SER A 142 9.63 -23.66 -0.31
C SER A 142 8.99 -24.35 -1.51
#